data_AF-A0A7X1IIF0-F1
#
_entry.id   AF-A0A7X1IIF0-F1
#
_cell.length_a   1.000
_cell.length_b   1.000
_cell.length_c   1.000
_cell.angle_alpha   90.00
_cell.angle_beta   90.00
_cell.angle_gamma   90.00
#
_symmetry.space_group_name_H-M   'P 1'
#
loop_
_entity.id
_entity.type
_entity.pdbx_description
1 polymer ?
#
loop_
_entity_poly.entity_id
_entity_poly.type
_entity_poly.pdbx_seq_one_letter_code
_entity_poly.pdbx_strand_id
1 'polypeptide(L)'
;MTQSVRSGRGAALPLALVGAALLSAGTAGLAFAGEAPAENRPAAMKFESPAKAAAAWAAAQLNIRLKDAANPQKTDKPDHGLIADIVMGLASTRTAGSTAAEATDLLKRQVDSYVFADDKKSKVNTGAVAKLALVAEIEGESATDFGGRNLIQLLKNSQQTNGRFKGYAEDYSNQFGQSLAVLALQRAGEHDAAKNGARFIEDSRCGSAGFPLALKDNPIGKACNSHVDSTGMAIQALFAAGRDADARDGLVWLEARQEPDGSFKDLTLQQDDKSGNTNTTALAVQALLAGDRYDRAARGNKWLVSRQIGCDENGAGAIGWKKRVVDGNTERATAQAIPALAGKPFDEINGRRYDPEATTARCVPGDTPSHTASATATTSGKPTKSGTASPSPGTTTPAPTGTATATATPTATATSTSDTTTGGGSGGTGGSSSDTGTSSGTGTSSGTSAGTGSGTDNASGSLARTGANTAYPVAIGAGALLLAGSAAVVVSRRRRRDDAV
;
A
#
# COMPACT_ATOMS: atom_id res chain seq x y z
N MET A 1 2.07 44.94 -61.21
CA MET A 1 2.31 46.25 -60.57
C MET A 1 2.84 45.97 -59.18
N THR A 2 4.17 45.94 -59.00
CA THR A 2 5.02 47.07 -58.50
C THR A 2 4.80 47.30 -56.99
N GLN A 3 5.76 47.38 -56.07
CA GLN A 3 7.21 47.63 -56.03
C GLN A 3 7.67 47.30 -54.58
N SER A 4 8.68 46.45 -54.36
CA SER A 4 10.04 46.78 -53.84
C SER A 4 10.28 48.15 -53.20
N VAL A 5 10.92 48.20 -52.01
CA VAL A 5 12.09 48.99 -51.52
C VAL A 5 12.18 48.73 -49.98
N ARG A 6 13.18 48.11 -49.32
CA ARG A 6 14.66 48.17 -49.22
C ARG A 6 15.23 49.25 -48.26
N SER A 7 16.13 48.80 -47.36
CA SER A 7 17.22 49.53 -46.66
C SER A 7 16.84 50.30 -45.37
N GLY A 8 17.62 50.30 -44.27
CA GLY A 8 18.92 49.68 -43.95
C GLY A 8 19.65 50.44 -42.82
N ARG A 9 20.66 49.78 -42.21
CA ARG A 9 21.82 50.30 -41.40
C ARG A 9 21.48 51.03 -40.08
N GLY A 10 22.27 51.00 -39.00
CA GLY A 10 23.59 50.48 -38.66
C GLY A 10 23.82 50.64 -37.14
N ALA A 11 24.56 49.73 -36.51
CA ALA A 11 25.88 49.98 -35.88
C ALA A 11 25.88 50.75 -34.55
N ALA A 12 26.32 50.07 -33.46
CA ALA A 12 27.43 50.51 -32.60
C ALA A 12 27.65 49.53 -31.43
N LEU A 13 28.76 48.80 -31.48
CA LEU A 13 29.51 48.38 -30.30
C LEU A 13 30.27 49.60 -29.74
N PRO A 14 30.68 49.55 -28.46
CA PRO A 14 32.12 49.59 -28.24
C PRO A 14 32.62 48.48 -27.30
N LEU A 15 33.70 47.87 -27.76
CA LEU A 15 34.73 47.19 -26.98
C LEU A 15 35.51 48.23 -26.15
N ALA A 16 35.89 47.88 -24.92
CA ALA A 16 37.15 48.31 -24.34
C ALA A 16 37.69 47.19 -23.42
N LEU A 17 38.74 46.52 -23.92
CA LEU A 17 39.66 45.65 -23.22
C LEU A 17 40.56 46.44 -22.27
N VAL A 18 41.06 45.76 -21.22
CA VAL A 18 42.45 45.67 -20.69
C VAL A 18 42.26 45.07 -19.28
N GLY A 19 42.81 43.94 -18.84
CA GLY A 19 44.04 43.24 -19.20
C GLY A 19 44.84 43.05 -17.91
N ALA A 20 44.86 41.84 -17.36
CA ALA A 20 45.89 41.38 -16.42
C ALA A 20 45.86 39.85 -16.32
N ALA A 21 46.74 39.21 -17.09
CA ALA A 21 47.11 37.82 -16.92
C ALA A 21 48.08 37.71 -15.75
N LEU A 22 47.85 36.76 -14.85
CA LEU A 22 48.86 36.23 -13.94
C LEU A 22 48.91 34.72 -14.13
N LEU A 23 49.99 34.28 -14.78
CA LEU A 23 50.42 32.89 -14.81
C LEU A 23 50.81 32.47 -13.39
N SER A 24 50.18 31.42 -12.89
CA SER A 24 50.77 30.55 -11.86
C SER A 24 50.73 29.13 -12.39
N ALA A 25 51.87 28.73 -12.97
CA ALA A 25 52.22 27.34 -13.20
C ALA A 25 52.40 26.66 -11.82
N GLY A 26 51.36 25.96 -11.36
CA GLY A 26 51.42 25.07 -10.21
C GLY A 26 51.55 23.63 -10.71
N THR A 27 52.70 23.03 -10.46
CA THR A 27 53.03 21.63 -10.73
C THR A 27 51.95 20.67 -10.20
N ALA A 28 51.37 19.87 -11.10
CA ALA A 28 50.57 18.70 -10.76
C ALA A 28 51.47 17.60 -10.18
N GLY A 29 51.68 17.65 -8.86
CA GLY A 29 52.16 16.50 -8.11
C GLY A 29 50.99 15.53 -7.90
N LEU A 30 50.95 14.46 -8.68
CA LEU A 30 50.15 13.27 -8.37
C LEU A 30 50.74 12.64 -7.10
N ALA A 31 50.33 13.14 -5.94
CA ALA A 31 50.47 12.39 -4.70
C ALA A 31 49.46 11.25 -4.76
N PHE A 32 49.92 10.07 -5.15
CA PHE A 32 49.30 8.83 -4.70
C PHE A 32 49.43 8.81 -3.18
N ALA A 33 48.44 9.37 -2.48
CA ALA A 33 48.18 8.94 -1.13
C ALA A 33 47.82 7.46 -1.25
N GLY A 34 48.80 6.58 -1.00
CA GLY A 34 48.50 5.19 -0.76
C GLY A 34 47.49 5.16 0.37
N GLU A 35 46.27 4.71 0.08
CA GLU A 35 45.32 4.33 1.10
C GLU A 35 46.06 3.37 2.02
N ALA A 36 46.30 3.79 3.26
CA ALA A 36 46.72 2.90 4.30
C ALA A 36 45.77 1.70 4.27
N PRO A 37 46.28 0.45 4.37
CA PRO A 37 45.41 -0.72 4.41
C PRO A 37 44.36 -0.47 5.49
N ALA A 38 43.08 -0.55 5.10
CA ALA A 38 41.97 -0.32 6.00
C ALA A 38 42.16 -1.19 7.25
N GLU A 39 42.60 -0.58 8.35
CA GLU A 39 42.71 -1.25 9.64
C GLU A 39 41.33 -1.78 10.00
N ASN A 40 41.24 -3.12 10.13
CA ASN A 40 40.24 -3.90 10.86
C ASN A 40 38.98 -3.16 11.33
N ARG A 41 38.22 -2.54 10.41
CA ARG A 41 36.90 -2.03 10.78
C ARG A 41 36.00 -3.26 10.89
N PRO A 42 35.42 -3.55 12.08
CA PRO A 42 34.54 -4.69 12.21
C PRO A 42 33.46 -4.61 11.13
N ALA A 43 33.21 -5.74 10.46
CA ALA A 43 32.21 -5.81 9.41
C ALA A 43 30.88 -5.29 9.95
N ALA A 44 30.21 -4.41 9.20
CA ALA A 44 28.93 -3.85 9.62
C ALA A 44 27.94 -4.99 9.88
N MET A 45 27.34 -5.03 11.07
CA MET A 45 26.36 -6.04 11.43
C MET A 45 25.09 -5.89 10.59
N LYS A 46 24.54 -7.00 10.10
CA LYS A 46 23.25 -7.07 9.40
C LYS A 46 22.30 -7.98 10.16
N PHE A 47 20.99 -7.76 10.01
CA PHE A 47 20.02 -8.72 10.52
C PHE A 47 20.05 -10.00 9.68
N GLU A 48 20.01 -11.15 10.35
CA GLU A 48 19.83 -12.45 9.71
C GLU A 48 18.51 -12.50 8.92
N SER A 49 17.46 -11.90 9.47
CA SER A 49 16.17 -11.70 8.80
C SER A 49 15.69 -10.26 8.98
N PRO A 50 15.77 -9.42 7.93
CA PRO A 50 15.23 -8.06 7.95
C PRO A 50 13.74 -8.03 8.35
N ALA A 51 12.93 -8.97 7.84
CA ALA A 51 11.51 -9.03 8.14
C ALA A 51 11.24 -9.31 9.63
N LYS A 52 11.93 -10.31 10.22
CA LYS A 52 11.75 -10.64 11.64
C LYS A 52 12.27 -9.53 12.56
N ALA A 53 13.34 -8.83 12.19
CA ALA A 53 13.83 -7.68 12.94
C ALA A 53 12.80 -6.54 12.95
N ALA A 54 12.18 -6.24 11.80
CA ALA A 54 11.09 -5.27 11.71
C ALA A 54 9.86 -5.70 12.50
N ALA A 55 9.48 -6.98 12.44
CA ALA A 55 8.39 -7.54 13.22
C ALA A 55 8.64 -7.46 14.73
N ALA A 56 9.87 -7.76 15.20
CA ALA A 56 10.24 -7.64 16.60
C ALA A 56 10.11 -6.20 17.11
N TRP A 57 10.58 -5.23 16.33
CA TRP A 57 10.42 -3.82 16.66
C TRP A 57 8.94 -3.41 16.68
N ALA A 58 8.15 -3.83 15.68
CA ALA A 58 6.73 -3.52 15.60
C ALA A 58 5.91 -4.16 16.74
N ALA A 59 6.25 -5.39 17.16
CA ALA A 59 5.65 -6.04 18.31
C ALA A 59 5.91 -5.25 19.61
N ALA A 60 7.12 -4.69 19.77
CA ALA A 60 7.43 -3.83 20.92
C ALA A 60 6.57 -2.56 20.93
N GLN A 61 6.37 -1.90 19.77
CA GLN A 61 5.49 -0.74 19.67
C GLN A 61 4.02 -1.11 19.92
N LEU A 62 3.56 -2.24 19.39
CA LEU A 62 2.21 -2.72 19.60
C LEU A 62 1.93 -3.00 21.07
N ASN A 63 2.88 -3.60 21.81
CA ASN A 63 2.75 -3.78 23.26
C ASN A 63 2.61 -2.45 24.02
N ILE A 64 3.25 -1.38 23.57
CA ILE A 64 3.05 -0.02 24.13
C ILE A 64 1.63 0.46 23.83
N ARG A 65 1.15 0.30 22.59
CA ARG A 65 -0.23 0.67 22.20
C ARG A 65 -1.30 -0.08 22.98
N LEU A 66 -1.09 -1.38 23.23
CA LEU A 66 -2.03 -2.20 24.00
C LEU A 66 -2.13 -1.72 25.44
N LYS A 67 -1.00 -1.36 26.06
CA LYS A 67 -0.96 -0.75 27.40
C LYS A 67 -1.65 0.62 27.42
N ASP A 68 -1.41 1.46 26.42
CA ASP A 68 -2.07 2.76 26.29
C ASP A 68 -3.59 2.61 26.13
N ALA A 69 -4.04 1.65 25.30
CA ALA A 69 -5.46 1.38 25.08
C ALA A 69 -6.17 0.81 26.33
N ALA A 70 -5.42 0.19 27.25
CA ALA A 70 -5.93 -0.30 28.52
C ALA A 70 -5.93 0.78 29.62
N ASN A 71 -5.29 1.93 29.40
CA ASN A 71 -5.19 2.99 30.40
C ASN A 71 -6.44 3.88 30.39
N PRO A 72 -7.26 3.90 31.47
CA PRO A 72 -8.48 4.71 31.52
C PRO A 72 -8.22 6.23 31.51
N GLN A 73 -6.99 6.67 31.80
CA GLN A 73 -6.60 8.08 31.75
C GLN A 73 -6.22 8.55 30.34
N LYS A 74 -6.00 7.62 29.40
CA LYS A 74 -5.77 7.94 27.99
C LYS A 74 -7.13 8.10 27.31
N THR A 75 -7.38 9.30 26.77
CA THR A 75 -8.62 9.64 26.06
C THR A 75 -8.48 9.48 24.54
N ASP A 76 -7.25 9.36 24.04
CA ASP A 76 -6.99 9.15 22.61
C ASP A 76 -7.49 7.78 22.17
N LYS A 77 -8.25 7.76 21.07
CA LYS A 77 -8.69 6.50 20.47
C LYS A 77 -7.48 5.77 19.87
N PRO A 78 -7.35 4.45 20.08
CA PRO A 78 -6.33 3.66 19.42
C PRO A 78 -6.44 3.78 17.89
N ASP A 79 -5.32 3.78 17.18
CA ASP A 79 -5.32 3.65 15.71
C ASP A 79 -5.55 2.18 15.34
N HIS A 80 -6.82 1.78 15.28
CA HIS A 80 -7.22 0.41 14.92
C HIS A 80 -6.68 -0.02 13.56
N GLY A 81 -6.56 0.92 12.62
CA GLY A 81 -6.04 0.67 11.28
C GLY A 81 -4.57 0.28 11.30
N LEU A 82 -3.75 0.98 12.08
CA LEU A 82 -2.34 0.66 12.28
C LEU A 82 -2.16 -0.63 13.10
N ILE A 83 -2.98 -0.83 14.13
CA ILE A 83 -2.96 -2.08 14.91
C ILE A 83 -3.22 -3.29 14.00
N ALA A 84 -4.24 -3.20 13.13
CA ALA A 84 -4.53 -4.23 12.13
C ALA A 84 -3.37 -4.44 11.14
N ASP A 85 -2.71 -3.38 10.68
CA ASP A 85 -1.52 -3.48 9.80
C ASP A 85 -0.36 -4.20 10.50
N ILE A 86 -0.12 -3.91 11.79
CA ILE A 86 0.93 -4.60 12.57
C ILE A 86 0.58 -6.08 12.73
N VAL A 87 -0.67 -6.43 13.06
CA VAL A 87 -1.11 -7.85 13.17
C VAL A 87 -0.81 -8.61 11.88
N MET A 88 -1.19 -8.07 10.71
CA MET A 88 -0.87 -8.69 9.41
C MET A 88 0.65 -8.80 9.16
N GLY A 89 1.41 -7.79 9.58
CA GLY A 89 2.87 -7.81 9.54
C GLY A 89 3.47 -8.94 10.38
N LEU A 90 3.06 -9.08 11.64
CA LEU A 90 3.50 -10.15 12.53
C LEU A 90 3.16 -11.53 11.95
N ALA A 91 1.92 -11.70 11.47
CA ALA A 91 1.46 -12.92 10.81
C ALA A 91 2.32 -13.30 9.59
N SER A 92 2.74 -12.33 8.77
CA SER A 92 3.59 -12.59 7.59
C SER A 92 4.97 -13.15 7.94
N THR A 93 5.47 -12.88 9.15
CA THR A 93 6.75 -13.41 9.68
C THR A 93 6.59 -14.60 10.61
N ARG A 94 5.35 -14.97 10.94
CA ARG A 94 4.96 -16.08 11.83
C ARG A 94 5.61 -16.01 13.23
N THR A 95 5.69 -14.81 13.79
CA THR A 95 6.28 -14.54 15.11
C THR A 95 5.43 -13.55 15.90
N ALA A 96 5.71 -13.39 17.20
CA ALA A 96 4.99 -12.49 18.10
C ALA A 96 3.48 -12.79 18.16
N GLY A 97 3.15 -14.09 18.11
CA GLY A 97 1.79 -14.58 18.07
C GLY A 97 0.90 -14.19 19.24
N SER A 98 1.46 -14.15 20.45
CA SER A 98 0.71 -13.72 21.64
C SER A 98 0.34 -12.23 21.55
N THR A 99 1.27 -11.39 21.09
CA THR A 99 1.01 -9.96 20.86
C THR A 99 -0.01 -9.73 19.75
N ALA A 100 0.05 -10.51 18.65
CA ALA A 100 -0.93 -10.44 17.57
C ALA A 100 -2.33 -10.85 18.05
N ALA A 101 -2.44 -11.90 18.86
CA ALA A 101 -3.70 -12.33 19.45
C ALA A 101 -4.30 -11.28 20.39
N GLU A 102 -3.49 -10.70 21.30
CA GLU A 102 -3.96 -9.66 22.22
C GLU A 102 -4.45 -8.41 21.47
N ALA A 103 -3.74 -8.03 20.40
CA ALA A 103 -4.16 -6.95 19.53
C ALA A 103 -5.44 -7.26 18.77
N THR A 104 -5.60 -8.49 18.27
CA THR A 104 -6.82 -8.94 17.62
C THR A 104 -8.01 -8.92 18.59
N ASP A 105 -7.80 -9.29 19.85
CA ASP A 105 -8.83 -9.19 20.89
C ASP A 105 -9.19 -7.74 21.23
N LEU A 106 -8.22 -6.81 21.23
CA LEU A 106 -8.53 -5.37 21.32
C LEU A 106 -9.40 -4.92 20.14
N LEU A 107 -9.06 -5.32 18.92
CA LEU A 107 -9.85 -5.00 17.72
C LEU A 107 -11.27 -5.57 17.81
N LYS A 108 -11.46 -6.79 18.33
CA LYS A 108 -12.80 -7.36 18.59
C LYS A 108 -13.57 -6.52 19.61
N ARG A 109 -12.97 -6.20 20.76
CA ARG A 109 -13.62 -5.40 21.81
C ARG A 109 -14.03 -4.02 21.33
N GLN A 110 -13.29 -3.44 20.39
CA GLN A 110 -13.51 -2.09 19.88
C GLN A 110 -14.00 -2.07 18.42
N VAL A 111 -14.55 -3.18 17.92
CA VAL A 111 -14.92 -3.35 16.50
C VAL A 111 -15.81 -2.20 16.00
N ASP A 112 -16.82 -1.82 16.78
CA ASP A 112 -17.75 -0.75 16.42
C ASP A 112 -17.07 0.60 16.24
N SER A 113 -16.03 0.90 17.03
CA SER A 113 -15.33 2.18 16.98
C SER A 113 -14.55 2.39 15.68
N TYR A 114 -14.29 1.31 14.95
CA TYR A 114 -13.54 1.35 13.71
C TYR A 114 -14.42 1.15 12.47
N VAL A 115 -15.38 0.22 12.54
CA VAL A 115 -16.21 -0.16 11.39
C VAL A 115 -17.40 0.76 11.15
N PHE A 116 -17.74 1.64 12.09
CA PHE A 116 -18.79 2.64 11.92
C PHE A 116 -18.23 4.06 12.03
N ALA A 117 -18.70 4.95 11.15
CA ALA A 117 -18.34 6.36 11.16
C ALA A 117 -19.19 7.20 12.13
N ASP A 118 -20.29 6.64 12.63
CA ASP A 118 -21.18 7.28 13.59
C ASP A 118 -21.51 6.37 14.77
N ASP A 119 -21.95 6.99 15.87
CA ASP A 119 -22.39 6.34 17.11
C ASP A 119 -23.67 5.51 16.91
N LYS A 120 -24.51 5.91 15.95
CA LYS A 120 -25.74 5.20 15.57
C LYS A 120 -25.50 3.93 14.75
N LYS A 121 -24.24 3.62 14.40
CA LYS A 121 -23.84 2.43 13.63
C LYS A 121 -24.56 2.30 12.28
N SER A 122 -24.99 3.43 11.73
CA SER A 122 -25.75 3.49 10.48
C SER A 122 -24.82 3.72 9.28
N LYS A 123 -23.63 4.28 9.54
CA LYS A 123 -22.64 4.60 8.52
C LYS A 123 -21.49 3.61 8.54
N VAL A 124 -21.60 2.57 7.70
CA VAL A 124 -20.60 1.50 7.60
C VAL A 124 -19.34 2.01 6.89
N ASN A 125 -18.21 1.96 7.57
CA ASN A 125 -16.93 2.19 6.97
C ASN A 125 -16.40 0.90 6.32
N THR A 126 -16.67 0.74 5.01
CA THR A 126 -16.34 -0.50 4.28
C THR A 126 -14.86 -0.85 4.28
N GLY A 127 -13.97 0.15 4.25
CA GLY A 127 -12.53 -0.09 4.33
C GLY A 127 -12.09 -0.66 5.68
N ALA A 128 -12.65 -0.15 6.78
CA ALA A 128 -12.40 -0.72 8.11
C ALA A 128 -12.97 -2.13 8.25
N VAL A 129 -14.21 -2.36 7.80
CA VAL A 129 -14.83 -3.70 7.80
C VAL A 129 -13.95 -4.68 7.02
N ALA A 130 -13.54 -4.31 5.80
CA ALA A 130 -12.71 -5.14 4.94
C ALA A 130 -11.36 -5.48 5.59
N LYS A 131 -10.70 -4.49 6.21
CA LYS A 131 -9.44 -4.70 6.89
C LYS A 131 -9.58 -5.65 8.08
N LEU A 132 -10.60 -5.45 8.93
CA LEU A 132 -10.81 -6.35 10.07
C LEU A 132 -11.24 -7.75 9.66
N ALA A 133 -12.05 -7.88 8.60
CA ALA A 133 -12.40 -9.18 8.04
C ALA A 133 -11.15 -9.91 7.53
N LEU A 134 -10.24 -9.21 6.85
CA LEU A 134 -8.97 -9.79 6.42
C LEU A 134 -8.09 -10.21 7.61
N VAL A 135 -7.98 -9.38 8.65
CA VAL A 135 -7.29 -9.74 9.90
C VAL A 135 -7.88 -11.02 10.51
N ALA A 136 -9.21 -11.10 10.62
CA ALA A 136 -9.88 -12.27 11.16
C ALA A 136 -9.52 -13.55 10.37
N GLU A 137 -9.61 -13.49 9.04
CA GLU A 137 -9.26 -14.61 8.16
C GLU A 137 -7.77 -14.98 8.19
N ILE A 138 -6.88 -14.02 8.45
CA ILE A 138 -5.43 -14.26 8.60
C ILE A 138 -5.14 -14.96 9.93
N GLU A 139 -5.71 -14.47 11.03
CA GLU A 139 -5.47 -15.00 12.37
C GLU A 139 -6.25 -16.30 12.64
N GLY A 140 -7.18 -16.66 11.75
CA GLY A 140 -8.04 -17.85 11.89
C GLY A 140 -9.22 -17.64 12.82
N GLU A 141 -9.59 -16.39 13.06
CA GLU A 141 -10.79 -15.96 13.76
C GLU A 141 -12.01 -15.99 12.84
N SER A 142 -13.21 -15.97 13.43
CA SER A 142 -14.45 -15.89 12.64
C SER A 142 -14.73 -14.47 12.19
N ALA A 143 -14.60 -14.17 10.89
CA ALA A 143 -15.05 -12.88 10.34
C ALA A 143 -16.58 -12.71 10.38
N THR A 144 -17.33 -13.80 10.57
CA THR A 144 -18.80 -13.77 10.75
C THR A 144 -19.24 -13.51 12.19
N ASP A 145 -18.31 -13.59 13.16
CA ASP A 145 -18.53 -13.26 14.57
C ASP A 145 -17.29 -12.60 15.19
N PHE A 146 -16.92 -11.44 14.64
CA PHE A 146 -15.75 -10.68 15.10
C PHE A 146 -16.19 -9.61 16.11
N GLY A 147 -16.04 -9.90 17.40
CA GLY A 147 -16.52 -9.00 18.45
C GLY A 147 -18.04 -8.83 18.46
N GLY A 148 -18.79 -9.88 18.10
CA GLY A 148 -20.25 -9.83 17.96
C GLY A 148 -20.73 -9.15 16.67
N ARG A 149 -19.88 -9.05 15.65
CA ARG A 149 -20.23 -8.49 14.33
C ARG A 149 -19.96 -9.50 13.22
N ASN A 150 -20.91 -9.59 12.29
CA ASN A 150 -20.71 -10.29 11.04
C ASN A 150 -20.13 -9.34 10.00
N LEU A 151 -18.79 -9.27 9.92
CA LEU A 151 -18.08 -8.38 9.02
C LEU A 151 -18.30 -8.75 7.55
N ILE A 152 -18.44 -10.04 7.26
CA ILE A 152 -18.75 -10.54 5.92
C ILE A 152 -20.11 -10.06 5.45
N GLN A 153 -21.14 -10.13 6.30
CA GLN A 153 -22.46 -9.61 5.98
C GLN A 153 -22.45 -8.09 5.83
N LEU A 154 -21.68 -7.36 6.64
CA LEU A 154 -21.51 -5.91 6.46
C LEU A 154 -20.88 -5.56 5.11
N LEU A 155 -19.89 -6.33 4.63
CA LEU A 155 -19.33 -6.15 3.29
C LEU A 155 -20.36 -6.44 2.20
N LYS A 156 -21.06 -7.58 2.29
CA LYS A 156 -22.09 -7.98 1.31
C LYS A 156 -23.21 -6.96 1.23
N ASN A 157 -23.68 -6.44 2.36
CA ASN A 157 -24.70 -5.38 2.40
C ASN A 157 -24.19 -4.05 1.81
N SER A 158 -22.89 -3.81 1.85
CA SER A 158 -22.27 -2.63 1.26
C SER A 158 -21.94 -2.80 -0.22
N GLN A 159 -22.02 -4.02 -0.76
CA GLN A 159 -21.73 -4.29 -2.16
C GLN A 159 -22.88 -3.82 -3.03
N GLN A 160 -22.59 -2.85 -3.90
CA GLN A 160 -23.53 -2.35 -4.89
C GLN A 160 -23.70 -3.36 -6.03
N THR A 161 -24.74 -3.19 -6.85
CA THR A 161 -25.03 -4.07 -7.99
C THR A 161 -23.90 -4.15 -9.01
N ASN A 162 -23.12 -3.08 -9.16
CA ASN A 162 -21.93 -3.02 -10.01
C ASN A 162 -20.66 -3.63 -9.38
N GLY A 163 -20.75 -4.14 -8.14
CA GLY A 163 -19.63 -4.75 -7.40
C GLY A 163 -18.84 -3.78 -6.50
N ARG A 164 -19.11 -2.47 -6.54
CA ARG A 164 -18.45 -1.48 -5.68
C ARG A 164 -18.83 -1.68 -4.21
N PHE A 165 -17.88 -1.64 -3.28
CA PHE A 165 -18.18 -1.62 -1.85
C PHE A 165 -18.35 -0.20 -1.33
N LYS A 166 -19.58 0.18 -0.99
CA LYS A 166 -19.97 1.53 -0.53
C LYS A 166 -20.94 1.41 0.64
N GLY A 167 -20.50 1.80 1.84
CA GLY A 167 -21.24 1.52 3.07
C GLY A 167 -22.28 2.57 3.48
N TYR A 168 -22.23 3.80 2.91
CA TYR A 168 -23.21 4.86 3.16
C TYR A 168 -23.09 6.03 2.17
N ALA A 169 -23.98 7.01 2.29
CA ALA A 169 -24.20 8.08 1.30
C ALA A 169 -22.99 9.00 1.08
N GLU A 170 -22.27 9.39 2.14
CA GLU A 170 -21.12 10.30 2.05
C GLU A 170 -19.84 9.68 1.46
N ASP A 171 -19.93 8.46 0.90
CA ASP A 171 -18.96 7.77 0.05
C ASP A 171 -17.47 8.03 0.33
N TYR A 172 -16.94 7.39 1.36
CA TYR A 172 -15.51 7.36 1.67
C TYR A 172 -14.80 6.13 1.08
N SER A 173 -15.47 5.41 0.17
CA SER A 173 -14.89 4.20 -0.43
C SER A 173 -13.78 4.57 -1.41
N ASN A 174 -12.72 3.76 -1.42
CA ASN A 174 -11.57 3.94 -2.28
C ASN A 174 -11.03 2.56 -2.71
N GLN A 175 -10.06 2.57 -3.62
CA GLN A 175 -9.52 1.34 -4.20
C GLN A 175 -8.82 0.43 -3.17
N PHE A 176 -8.31 0.97 -2.05
CA PHE A 176 -7.79 0.13 -0.95
C PHE A 176 -8.91 -0.67 -0.30
N GLY A 177 -9.99 0.00 0.13
CA GLY A 177 -11.14 -0.67 0.73
C GLY A 177 -11.77 -1.70 -0.21
N GLN A 178 -11.87 -1.36 -1.51
CA GLN A 178 -12.35 -2.29 -2.54
C GLN A 178 -11.48 -3.54 -2.62
N SER A 179 -10.16 -3.38 -2.68
CA SER A 179 -9.21 -4.50 -2.82
C SER A 179 -9.17 -5.37 -1.56
N LEU A 180 -9.16 -4.76 -0.37
CA LEU A 180 -9.24 -5.47 0.90
C LEU A 180 -10.54 -6.27 1.03
N ALA A 181 -11.66 -5.73 0.55
CA ALA A 181 -12.94 -6.44 0.60
C ALA A 181 -12.93 -7.69 -0.29
N VAL A 182 -12.36 -7.59 -1.50
CA VAL A 182 -12.17 -8.75 -2.38
C VAL A 182 -11.28 -9.80 -1.71
N LEU A 183 -10.14 -9.40 -1.15
CA LEU A 183 -9.22 -10.32 -0.44
C LEU A 183 -9.92 -11.01 0.75
N ALA A 184 -10.63 -10.25 1.59
CA ALA A 184 -11.33 -10.78 2.75
C ALA A 184 -12.46 -11.75 2.35
N LEU A 185 -13.31 -11.37 1.38
CA LEU A 185 -14.40 -12.23 0.89
C LEU A 185 -13.87 -13.51 0.24
N GLN A 186 -12.80 -13.39 -0.55
CA GLN A 186 -12.17 -14.55 -1.18
C GLN A 186 -11.67 -15.55 -0.14
N ARG A 187 -11.04 -15.07 0.94
CA ARG A 187 -10.54 -15.92 2.02
C ARG A 187 -11.65 -16.53 2.87
N ALA A 188 -12.73 -15.78 3.08
CA ALA A 188 -13.92 -16.26 3.79
C ALA A 188 -14.78 -17.26 2.96
N GLY A 189 -14.38 -17.59 1.72
CA GLY A 189 -15.11 -18.50 0.84
C GLY A 189 -16.31 -17.86 0.10
N GLU A 190 -16.48 -16.55 0.21
CA GLU A 190 -17.54 -15.77 -0.44
C GLU A 190 -17.16 -15.41 -1.89
N HIS A 191 -16.86 -16.44 -2.69
CA HIS A 191 -16.23 -16.31 -4.01
C HIS A 191 -17.05 -15.48 -5.00
N ASP A 192 -18.38 -15.57 -4.98
CA ASP A 192 -19.22 -14.82 -5.90
C ASP A 192 -19.22 -13.32 -5.59
N ALA A 193 -19.27 -12.96 -4.30
CA ALA A 193 -19.14 -11.58 -3.86
C ALA A 193 -17.73 -11.04 -4.15
N ALA A 194 -16.68 -11.85 -3.94
CA ALA A 194 -15.30 -11.50 -4.28
C ALA A 194 -15.13 -11.25 -5.79
N LYS A 195 -15.65 -12.13 -6.65
CA LYS A 195 -15.63 -11.97 -8.12
C LYS A 195 -16.36 -10.73 -8.57
N ASN A 196 -17.53 -10.42 -8.00
CA ASN A 196 -18.26 -9.20 -8.32
C ASN A 196 -17.46 -7.95 -7.92
N GLY A 197 -16.81 -7.97 -6.76
CA GLY A 197 -15.91 -6.92 -6.32
C GLY A 197 -14.69 -6.74 -7.23
N ALA A 198 -14.09 -7.85 -7.68
CA ALA A 198 -12.95 -7.84 -8.61
C ALA A 198 -13.35 -7.31 -9.99
N ARG A 199 -14.54 -7.65 -10.48
CA ARG A 199 -15.11 -7.09 -11.72
C ARG A 199 -15.18 -5.56 -11.66
N PHE A 200 -15.59 -5.00 -10.52
CA PHE A 200 -15.58 -3.55 -10.34
C PHE A 200 -14.16 -2.96 -10.38
N ILE A 201 -13.15 -3.66 -9.83
CA ILE A 201 -11.75 -3.24 -9.91
C ILE A 201 -11.32 -3.15 -11.38
N GLU A 202 -11.65 -4.13 -12.21
CA GLU A 202 -11.28 -4.12 -13.64
C GLU A 202 -11.99 -3.01 -14.40
N ASP A 203 -13.28 -2.83 -14.15
CA ASP A 203 -14.05 -1.75 -14.74
C ASP A 203 -13.45 -0.37 -14.34
N SER A 204 -12.77 -0.28 -13.20
CA SER A 204 -12.05 0.91 -12.72
C SER A 204 -10.65 1.12 -13.31
N ARG A 205 -10.13 0.18 -14.10
CA ARG A 205 -8.80 0.28 -14.73
C ARG A 205 -8.69 1.54 -15.59
N CYS A 206 -7.61 2.30 -15.39
CA CYS A 206 -7.33 3.49 -16.20
C CYS A 206 -6.81 3.11 -17.59
N GLY A 207 -6.79 4.08 -18.50
CA GLY A 207 -6.29 3.87 -19.88
C GLY A 207 -4.81 3.46 -19.93
N SER A 208 -4.06 3.79 -18.88
CA SER A 208 -2.68 3.37 -18.66
C SER A 208 -2.53 1.97 -18.04
N ALA A 209 -3.61 1.23 -17.82
CA ALA A 209 -3.66 -0.08 -17.16
C ALA A 209 -3.42 -0.12 -15.63
N GLY A 210 -2.90 0.95 -15.02
CA GLY A 210 -2.95 1.09 -13.55
C GLY A 210 -4.34 1.49 -13.04
N PHE A 211 -4.53 1.49 -11.72
CA PHE A 211 -5.83 1.72 -11.07
C PHE A 211 -5.85 3.03 -10.28
N PRO A 212 -7.00 3.73 -10.22
CA PRO A 212 -7.12 4.99 -9.50
C PRO A 212 -7.27 4.75 -8.00
N LEU A 213 -6.96 5.77 -7.19
CA LEU A 213 -7.28 5.75 -5.75
C LEU A 213 -8.77 6.02 -5.50
N ALA A 214 -9.27 7.10 -6.10
CA ALA A 214 -10.65 7.53 -5.96
C ALA A 214 -11.56 6.71 -6.86
N LEU A 215 -12.64 6.19 -6.28
CA LEU A 215 -13.64 5.39 -6.99
C LEU A 215 -14.86 6.24 -7.33
N LYS A 216 -15.57 5.84 -8.37
CA LYS A 216 -16.87 6.41 -8.76
C LYS A 216 -17.86 5.29 -9.04
N ASP A 217 -19.15 5.57 -8.87
CA ASP A 217 -20.21 4.59 -9.12
C ASP A 217 -20.20 4.12 -10.58
N ASN A 218 -19.95 5.04 -11.51
CA ASN A 218 -19.63 4.71 -12.89
C ASN A 218 -18.12 4.89 -13.09
N PRO A 219 -17.36 3.79 -13.26
CA PRO A 219 -15.94 3.85 -13.51
C PRO A 219 -15.61 4.73 -14.73
N ILE A 220 -14.67 5.66 -14.54
CA ILE A 220 -14.29 6.62 -15.60
C ILE A 220 -13.42 5.95 -16.68
N GLY A 221 -13.02 4.69 -16.47
CA GLY A 221 -12.16 3.92 -17.35
C GLY A 221 -10.95 4.73 -17.81
N LYS A 222 -10.84 4.93 -19.13
CA LYS A 222 -9.66 5.55 -19.77
C LYS A 222 -9.25 6.93 -19.23
N ALA A 223 -10.16 7.72 -18.65
CA ALA A 223 -9.89 9.09 -18.22
C ALA A 223 -9.46 9.24 -16.74
N CYS A 224 -9.13 8.15 -16.03
CA CYS A 224 -8.61 8.25 -14.67
C CYS A 224 -7.08 8.31 -14.59
N ASN A 225 -6.59 8.80 -13.44
CA ASN A 225 -5.17 8.81 -13.08
C ASN A 225 -4.83 7.55 -12.30
N SER A 226 -3.87 6.75 -12.80
CA SER A 226 -3.35 5.60 -12.07
C SER A 226 -2.52 6.03 -10.86
N HIS A 227 -2.67 5.29 -9.77
CA HIS A 227 -1.99 5.49 -8.50
C HIS A 227 -1.18 4.22 -8.17
N VAL A 228 0.08 4.37 -7.73
CA VAL A 228 0.96 3.21 -7.49
C VAL A 228 0.41 2.31 -6.40
N ASP A 229 0.11 2.85 -5.23
CA ASP A 229 -0.38 2.04 -4.11
C ASP A 229 -1.72 1.35 -4.42
N SER A 230 -2.68 2.08 -5.00
CA SER A 230 -3.96 1.52 -5.41
C SER A 230 -3.82 0.45 -6.48
N THR A 231 -2.86 0.60 -7.39
CA THR A 231 -2.52 -0.44 -8.38
C THR A 231 -1.91 -1.66 -7.71
N GLY A 232 -1.00 -1.48 -6.75
CA GLY A 232 -0.43 -2.59 -5.99
C GLY A 232 -1.47 -3.39 -5.22
N MET A 233 -2.47 -2.72 -4.62
CA MET A 233 -3.60 -3.39 -3.96
C MET A 233 -4.54 -4.08 -4.95
N ALA A 234 -4.87 -3.41 -6.06
CA ALA A 234 -5.74 -3.96 -7.09
C ALA A 234 -5.16 -5.25 -7.69
N ILE A 235 -3.87 -5.27 -8.02
CA ILE A 235 -3.18 -6.44 -8.57
C ILE A 235 -3.30 -7.64 -7.63
N GLN A 236 -3.03 -7.46 -6.33
CA GLN A 236 -3.14 -8.54 -5.34
C GLN A 236 -4.57 -9.08 -5.24
N ALA A 237 -5.57 -8.18 -5.18
CA ALA A 237 -6.97 -8.57 -5.14
C ALA A 237 -7.43 -9.31 -6.42
N LEU A 238 -6.95 -8.86 -7.60
CA LEU A 238 -7.28 -9.48 -8.88
C LEU A 238 -6.70 -10.88 -8.99
N PHE A 239 -5.43 -11.11 -8.61
CA PHE A 239 -4.87 -12.46 -8.57
C PHE A 239 -5.62 -13.36 -7.60
N ALA A 240 -5.92 -12.88 -6.38
CA ALA A 240 -6.67 -13.66 -5.40
C ALA A 240 -8.06 -14.09 -5.92
N ALA A 241 -8.71 -13.25 -6.73
CA ALA A 241 -10.00 -13.52 -7.35
C ALA A 241 -9.93 -14.28 -8.69
N GLY A 242 -8.74 -14.69 -9.14
CA GLY A 242 -8.53 -15.42 -10.40
C GLY A 242 -8.66 -14.57 -11.67
N ARG A 243 -8.38 -13.26 -11.57
CA ARG A 243 -8.48 -12.27 -12.66
C ARG A 243 -7.10 -11.88 -13.18
N ASP A 244 -6.29 -12.89 -13.46
CA ASP A 244 -4.87 -12.74 -13.76
C ASP A 244 -4.56 -11.84 -14.95
N ALA A 245 -5.39 -11.83 -15.99
CA ALA A 245 -5.13 -11.05 -17.20
C ALA A 245 -5.08 -9.54 -16.87
N ASP A 246 -6.09 -9.05 -16.15
CA ASP A 246 -6.16 -7.66 -15.71
C ASP A 246 -5.08 -7.33 -14.66
N ALA A 247 -4.74 -8.29 -13.80
CA ALA A 247 -3.63 -8.15 -12.86
C ALA A 247 -2.28 -8.01 -13.59
N ARG A 248 -2.04 -8.80 -14.64
CA ARG A 248 -0.80 -8.77 -15.44
C ARG A 248 -0.65 -7.46 -16.22
N ASP A 249 -1.73 -6.88 -16.74
CA ASP A 249 -1.68 -5.55 -17.35
C ASP A 249 -1.27 -4.48 -16.33
N GLY A 250 -1.84 -4.53 -15.12
CA GLY A 250 -1.47 -3.67 -14.00
C GLY A 250 0.01 -3.82 -13.61
N LEU A 251 0.54 -5.04 -13.62
CA LEU A 251 1.96 -5.30 -13.36
C LEU A 251 2.89 -4.65 -14.39
N VAL A 252 2.55 -4.73 -15.68
CA VAL A 252 3.35 -4.07 -16.73
C VAL A 252 3.41 -2.56 -16.48
N TRP A 253 2.29 -1.94 -16.13
CA TRP A 253 2.28 -0.54 -15.74
C TRP A 253 3.10 -0.28 -14.48
N LEU A 254 2.98 -1.14 -13.46
CA LEU A 254 3.68 -0.98 -12.18
C LEU A 254 5.20 -1.09 -12.37
N GLU A 255 5.69 -2.07 -13.12
CA GLU A 255 7.12 -2.24 -13.39
C GLU A 255 7.75 -1.01 -14.04
N ALA A 256 7.02 -0.35 -14.94
CA ALA A 256 7.47 0.90 -15.58
C ALA A 256 7.52 2.10 -14.63
N ARG A 257 7.14 1.94 -13.35
CA ARG A 257 7.13 2.96 -12.28
C ARG A 257 8.21 2.68 -11.24
N GLN A 258 8.93 1.56 -11.37
CA GLN A 258 10.04 1.27 -10.49
C GLN A 258 11.23 2.16 -10.84
N GLU A 259 11.73 2.88 -9.85
CA GLU A 259 12.86 3.80 -10.00
C GLU A 259 14.19 3.04 -10.16
N PRO A 260 15.26 3.71 -10.63
CA PRO A 260 16.58 3.10 -10.76
C PRO A 260 17.14 2.51 -9.44
N ASP A 261 16.81 3.12 -8.30
CA ASP A 261 17.19 2.64 -6.97
C ASP A 261 16.31 1.49 -6.44
N GLY A 262 15.28 1.09 -7.19
CA GLY A 262 14.36 0.01 -6.86
C GLY A 262 13.08 0.47 -6.14
N SER A 263 13.02 1.72 -5.71
CA SER A 263 11.86 2.27 -5.00
C SER A 263 10.68 2.57 -5.91
N PHE A 264 9.54 2.87 -5.28
CA PHE A 264 8.36 3.38 -5.94
C PHE A 264 7.91 4.69 -5.28
N LYS A 265 7.46 5.62 -6.12
CA LYS A 265 6.96 6.94 -5.71
C LYS A 265 5.45 6.92 -5.56
N ASP A 266 4.96 7.69 -4.59
CA ASP A 266 3.55 8.07 -4.56
C ASP A 266 3.33 9.21 -5.56
N LEU A 267 2.55 8.94 -6.61
CA LEU A 267 2.29 9.88 -7.71
C LEU A 267 1.27 10.97 -7.35
N THR A 268 0.72 10.96 -6.14
CA THR A 268 -0.21 12.00 -5.64
C THR A 268 0.48 13.10 -4.84
N LEU A 269 1.73 12.90 -4.45
CA LEU A 269 2.54 13.93 -3.82
C LEU A 269 2.94 14.97 -4.88
N GLN A 270 2.97 16.26 -4.48
CA GLN A 270 3.31 17.36 -5.39
C GLN A 270 4.66 17.11 -6.09
N GLN A 271 4.85 17.73 -7.27
CA GLN A 271 5.95 17.47 -8.21
C GLN A 271 7.38 17.64 -7.63
N ASP A 272 7.52 18.22 -6.44
CA ASP A 272 8.77 18.47 -5.73
C ASP A 272 9.24 17.29 -4.87
N ASP A 273 8.36 16.33 -4.54
CA ASP A 273 8.71 15.14 -3.76
C ASP A 273 9.06 13.94 -4.66
N LYS A 274 10.25 14.02 -5.25
CA LYS A 274 10.75 13.04 -6.23
C LYS A 274 11.33 11.77 -5.60
N SER A 275 11.07 11.46 -4.33
CA SER A 275 11.68 10.31 -3.65
C SER A 275 10.68 9.19 -3.42
N GLY A 276 11.11 7.94 -3.64
CA GLY A 276 10.33 6.79 -3.26
C GLY A 276 10.15 6.70 -1.75
N ASN A 277 9.10 6.01 -1.32
CA ASN A 277 8.81 5.82 0.10
C ASN A 277 8.52 4.34 0.43
N THR A 278 8.66 3.99 1.70
CA THR A 278 8.53 2.63 2.23
C THR A 278 7.15 2.02 2.01
N ASN A 279 6.09 2.77 2.26
CA ASN A 279 4.71 2.28 2.15
C ASN A 279 4.37 1.92 0.70
N THR A 280 4.60 2.85 -0.22
CA THR A 280 4.37 2.66 -1.66
C THR A 280 5.26 1.55 -2.23
N THR A 281 6.55 1.52 -1.86
CA THR A 281 7.49 0.49 -2.30
C THR A 281 7.08 -0.89 -1.80
N ALA A 282 6.63 -1.02 -0.55
CA ALA A 282 6.21 -2.30 0.01
C ALA A 282 4.95 -2.85 -0.66
N LEU A 283 3.96 -2.01 -0.96
CA LEU A 283 2.76 -2.44 -1.70
C LEU A 283 3.09 -2.87 -3.13
N ALA A 284 3.99 -2.13 -3.79
CA ALA A 284 4.44 -2.49 -5.13
C ALA A 284 5.23 -3.82 -5.12
N VAL A 285 6.11 -4.03 -4.14
CA VAL A 285 6.84 -5.30 -3.98
C VAL A 285 5.87 -6.47 -3.76
N GLN A 286 4.88 -6.33 -2.89
CA GLN A 286 3.87 -7.37 -2.67
C GLN A 286 3.09 -7.70 -3.95
N ALA A 287 2.70 -6.70 -4.72
CA ALA A 287 2.04 -6.91 -6.01
C ALA A 287 2.95 -7.63 -7.02
N LEU A 288 4.23 -7.26 -7.09
CA LEU A 288 5.23 -7.92 -7.93
C LEU A 288 5.43 -9.39 -7.52
N LEU A 289 5.44 -9.69 -6.22
CA LEU A 289 5.50 -11.06 -5.71
C LEU A 289 4.26 -11.87 -6.09
N ALA A 290 3.06 -11.31 -5.93
CA ALA A 290 1.81 -11.97 -6.31
C ALA A 290 1.72 -12.37 -7.79
N GLY A 291 2.50 -11.72 -8.67
CA GLY A 291 2.58 -12.05 -10.09
C GLY A 291 3.95 -12.54 -10.55
N ASP A 292 4.73 -13.16 -9.66
CA ASP A 292 5.99 -13.83 -9.97
C ASP A 292 7.08 -12.93 -10.60
N ARG A 293 7.06 -11.62 -10.31
CA ARG A 293 8.08 -10.64 -10.78
C ARG A 293 9.25 -10.54 -9.79
N TYR A 294 9.87 -11.67 -9.50
CA TYR A 294 10.86 -11.82 -8.43
C TYR A 294 12.05 -10.86 -8.55
N ASP A 295 12.60 -10.64 -9.74
CA ASP A 295 13.74 -9.73 -9.93
C ASP A 295 13.39 -8.27 -9.60
N ARG A 296 12.19 -7.84 -10.01
CA ARG A 296 11.67 -6.50 -9.73
C ARG A 296 11.36 -6.35 -8.23
N ALA A 297 10.73 -7.37 -7.63
CA ALA A 297 10.48 -7.42 -6.20
C ALA A 297 11.77 -7.36 -5.38
N ALA A 298 12.81 -8.09 -5.78
CA ALA A 298 14.11 -8.10 -5.12
C ALA A 298 14.79 -6.72 -5.10
N ARG A 299 14.67 -5.95 -6.19
CA ARG A 299 15.16 -4.55 -6.23
C ARG A 299 14.43 -3.66 -5.22
N GLY A 300 13.10 -3.79 -5.13
CA GLY A 300 12.31 -3.04 -4.14
C GLY A 300 12.62 -3.46 -2.70
N ASN A 301 12.77 -4.76 -2.44
CA ASN A 301 13.18 -5.28 -1.14
C ASN A 301 14.57 -4.79 -0.73
N LYS A 302 15.54 -4.75 -1.65
CA LYS A 302 16.86 -4.15 -1.37
C LYS A 302 16.73 -2.69 -0.94
N TRP A 303 15.84 -1.93 -1.58
CA TRP A 303 15.57 -0.54 -1.20
C TRP A 303 14.93 -0.46 0.19
N LEU A 304 13.94 -1.30 0.51
CA LEU A 304 13.29 -1.37 1.83
C LEU A 304 14.29 -1.69 2.94
N VAL A 305 15.18 -2.67 2.73
CA VAL A 305 16.27 -3.01 3.67
C VAL A 305 17.20 -1.80 3.87
N SER A 306 17.45 -1.00 2.84
CA SER A 306 18.25 0.23 2.98
C SER A 306 17.59 1.31 3.84
N ARG A 307 16.28 1.20 4.13
CA ARG A 307 15.54 2.08 5.05
C ARG A 307 15.46 1.52 6.47
N GLN A 308 15.91 0.28 6.70
CA GLN A 308 15.91 -0.36 7.99
C GLN A 308 17.02 0.19 8.89
N ILE A 309 16.68 0.53 10.14
CA ILE A 309 17.61 0.96 11.18
C ILE A 309 18.51 -0.21 11.58
N GLY A 310 19.83 0.01 11.61
CA GLY A 310 20.83 -1.04 11.81
C GLY A 310 20.82 -1.68 13.20
N CYS A 311 21.52 -2.81 13.32
CA CYS A 311 21.62 -3.62 14.55
C CYS A 311 22.05 -2.84 15.80
N ASP A 312 23.02 -1.95 15.64
CA ASP A 312 23.65 -1.22 16.75
C ASP A 312 23.06 0.19 16.93
N GLU A 313 21.92 0.47 16.29
CA GLU A 313 21.27 1.79 16.29
C GLU A 313 19.99 1.77 17.16
N ASN A 314 19.67 2.91 17.77
CA ASN A 314 18.42 3.08 18.50
C ASN A 314 17.23 2.91 17.55
N GLY A 315 16.34 1.95 17.87
CA GLY A 315 15.26 1.55 16.99
C GLY A 315 15.65 0.47 15.98
N ALA A 316 16.71 -0.30 16.25
CA ALA A 316 17.13 -1.48 15.50
C ALA A 316 15.93 -2.30 14.97
N GLY A 317 15.93 -2.55 13.67
CA GLY A 317 14.88 -3.29 12.96
C GLY A 317 13.74 -2.44 12.42
N ALA A 318 13.49 -1.25 12.97
CA ALA A 318 12.49 -0.32 12.45
C ALA A 318 12.80 0.11 11.00
N ILE A 319 11.79 0.52 10.24
CA ILE A 319 11.95 0.93 8.85
C ILE A 319 11.44 2.35 8.71
N GLY A 320 12.35 3.26 8.37
CA GLY A 320 12.01 4.67 8.17
C GLY A 320 11.20 4.88 6.88
N TRP A 321 10.42 5.96 6.82
CA TRP A 321 9.48 6.19 5.72
C TRP A 321 10.15 6.54 4.39
N LYS A 322 10.97 7.59 4.35
CA LYS A 322 11.76 8.00 3.16
C LYS A 322 13.26 7.89 3.41
N LYS A 323 13.66 8.25 4.62
CA LYS A 323 15.02 8.20 5.13
C LYS A 323 15.12 7.09 6.16
N ARG A 324 16.31 6.55 6.34
CA ARG A 324 16.62 5.59 7.41
C ARG A 324 16.73 6.34 8.74
N VAL A 325 15.59 6.71 9.32
CA VAL A 325 15.45 7.43 10.59
C VAL A 325 14.22 6.93 11.34
N VAL A 326 14.25 7.07 12.67
CA VAL A 326 13.08 6.82 13.53
C VAL A 326 12.37 8.16 13.78
N ASP A 327 11.16 8.30 13.26
CA ASP A 327 10.29 9.46 13.41
C ASP A 327 8.80 9.04 13.51
N GLY A 328 7.88 10.00 13.51
CA GLY A 328 6.44 9.74 13.64
C GLY A 328 5.82 8.87 12.53
N ASN A 329 6.51 8.69 11.40
CA ASN A 329 6.03 7.83 10.30
C ASN A 329 6.60 6.41 10.37
N THR A 330 7.65 6.19 11.18
CA THR A 330 8.40 4.92 11.21
C THR A 330 7.53 3.74 11.58
N GLU A 331 6.58 3.89 12.51
CA GLU A 331 5.76 2.75 12.92
C GLU A 331 4.86 2.23 11.78
N ARG A 332 4.20 3.15 11.08
CA ARG A 332 3.35 2.81 9.93
C ARG A 332 4.18 2.28 8.75
N ALA A 333 5.33 2.91 8.49
CA ALA A 333 6.26 2.45 7.47
C ALA A 333 6.76 1.02 7.76
N THR A 334 7.10 0.74 9.02
CA THR A 334 7.52 -0.59 9.46
C THR A 334 6.40 -1.61 9.30
N ALA A 335 5.21 -1.35 9.85
CA ALA A 335 4.06 -2.25 9.79
C ALA A 335 3.77 -2.72 8.36
N GLN A 336 3.81 -1.80 7.39
CA GLN A 336 3.46 -2.09 6.00
C GLN A 336 4.60 -2.67 5.17
N ALA A 337 5.86 -2.48 5.59
CA ALA A 337 7.01 -3.08 4.92
C ALA A 337 7.25 -4.54 5.33
N ILE A 338 6.78 -4.96 6.51
CA ILE A 338 7.02 -6.31 7.02
C ILE A 338 6.52 -7.39 6.03
N PRO A 339 5.29 -7.36 5.48
CA PRO A 339 4.83 -8.39 4.53
C PRO A 339 5.70 -8.48 3.26
N ALA A 340 6.11 -7.33 2.71
CA ALA A 340 7.00 -7.28 1.54
C ALA A 340 8.37 -7.91 1.84
N LEU A 341 8.97 -7.57 2.98
CA LEU A 341 10.25 -8.15 3.42
C LEU A 341 10.13 -9.64 3.75
N ALA A 342 8.96 -10.08 4.23
CA ALA A 342 8.64 -11.48 4.47
C ALA A 342 8.38 -12.27 3.18
N GLY A 343 8.30 -11.59 2.03
CA GLY A 343 8.00 -12.20 0.74
C GLY A 343 6.55 -12.67 0.64
N LYS A 344 5.62 -11.96 1.28
CA LYS A 344 4.22 -12.38 1.38
C LYS A 344 3.29 -11.32 0.78
N PRO A 345 2.62 -11.59 -0.36
CA PRO A 345 1.44 -10.82 -0.74
C PRO A 345 0.28 -11.08 0.25
N PHE A 346 -0.69 -10.16 0.31
CA PHE A 346 -1.74 -10.21 1.34
C PHE A 346 -2.59 -11.49 1.33
N ASP A 347 -2.82 -12.09 0.17
CA ASP A 347 -3.58 -13.33 0.03
C ASP A 347 -2.84 -14.56 0.58
N GLU A 348 -1.51 -14.52 0.65
CA GLU A 348 -0.67 -15.58 1.20
C GLU A 348 -0.38 -15.46 2.71
N ILE A 349 -0.75 -14.34 3.35
CA ILE A 349 -0.50 -14.16 4.78
C ILE A 349 -1.36 -15.17 5.57
N ASN A 350 -0.73 -15.81 6.56
CA ASN A 350 -1.39 -16.79 7.41
C ASN A 350 -0.81 -16.73 8.83
N GLY A 351 -1.65 -16.30 9.77
CA GLY A 351 -1.38 -16.26 11.21
C GLY A 351 -1.77 -17.55 11.94
N ARG A 352 -2.28 -18.60 11.28
CA ARG A 352 -2.60 -19.83 12.01
C ARG A 352 -1.31 -20.56 12.43
N ARG A 353 -1.22 -20.95 13.71
CA ARG A 353 -0.13 -21.78 14.27
C ARG A 353 1.27 -21.14 14.10
N TYR A 354 1.49 -20.01 14.78
CA TYR A 354 2.76 -19.28 14.84
C TYR A 354 3.51 -19.49 16.16
N ASP A 355 4.76 -19.00 16.22
CA ASP A 355 5.50 -18.88 17.47
C ASP A 355 4.85 -17.80 18.36
N PRO A 356 4.44 -18.13 19.62
CA PRO A 356 3.83 -17.14 20.52
C PRO A 356 4.76 -15.96 20.79
N GLU A 357 6.07 -16.19 20.81
CA GLU A 357 7.06 -15.19 21.17
C GLU A 357 7.55 -14.41 19.95
N ALA A 358 7.91 -13.15 20.18
CA ALA A 358 8.63 -12.37 19.20
C ALA A 358 10.04 -12.96 19.04
N THR A 359 10.41 -13.31 17.81
CA THR A 359 11.76 -13.77 17.50
C THR A 359 12.71 -12.62 17.81
N THR A 360 13.73 -12.87 18.62
CA THR A 360 14.78 -11.88 18.86
C THR A 360 15.50 -11.56 17.55
N ALA A 361 15.64 -10.27 17.24
CA ALA A 361 16.37 -9.83 16.07
C ALA A 361 17.84 -10.25 16.19
N ARG A 362 18.27 -11.23 15.39
CA ARG A 362 19.65 -11.71 15.38
C ARG A 362 20.49 -10.93 14.40
N CYS A 363 21.64 -10.47 14.86
CA CYS A 363 22.63 -9.75 14.08
C CYS A 363 23.80 -10.66 13.75
N VAL A 364 24.21 -10.65 12.49
CA VAL A 364 25.34 -11.42 11.96
C VAL A 364 26.31 -10.48 11.24
N PRO A 365 27.62 -10.80 11.20
CA PRO A 365 28.56 -10.02 10.42
C PRO A 365 28.12 -9.87 8.96
N GLY A 366 28.18 -8.66 8.43
CA GLY A 366 27.93 -8.39 7.03
C GLY A 366 29.01 -9.00 6.14
N ASP A 367 28.66 -9.32 4.90
CA ASP A 367 29.63 -9.79 3.92
C ASP A 367 30.59 -8.63 3.64
N THR A 368 31.88 -8.83 3.92
CA THR A 368 32.90 -7.85 3.55
C THR A 368 33.05 -7.88 2.03
N PRO A 369 32.95 -6.75 1.30
CA PRO A 369 33.27 -6.74 -0.12
C PRO A 369 34.72 -7.18 -0.28
N SER A 370 34.92 -8.43 -0.73
CA SER A 370 36.26 -8.90 -1.07
C SER A 370 36.65 -8.24 -2.39
N HIS A 371 37.35 -7.11 -2.30
CA HIS A 371 38.11 -6.57 -3.42
C HIS A 371 39.35 -7.45 -3.63
N THR A 372 39.14 -8.69 -4.09
CA THR A 372 40.24 -9.44 -4.70
C THR A 372 40.46 -8.79 -6.07
N ALA A 373 41.48 -7.93 -6.16
CA ALA A 373 41.97 -7.43 -7.42
C ALA A 373 42.27 -8.62 -8.34
N SER A 374 41.48 -8.76 -9.41
CA SER A 374 41.73 -9.75 -10.45
C SER A 374 43.05 -9.37 -11.12
N ALA A 375 44.10 -10.12 -10.83
CA ALA A 375 45.40 -9.93 -11.44
C ALA A 375 45.27 -10.08 -12.96
N THR A 376 45.68 -9.03 -13.67
CA THR A 376 45.87 -8.96 -15.11
C THR A 376 46.58 -10.21 -15.63
N ALA A 377 45.88 -11.04 -16.40
CA ALA A 377 46.51 -12.13 -17.15
C ALA A 377 47.19 -11.57 -18.40
N THR A 378 48.52 -11.52 -18.35
CA THR A 378 49.41 -11.18 -19.46
C THR A 378 49.30 -12.21 -20.60
N THR A 379 49.13 -11.70 -21.81
CA THR A 379 49.21 -12.41 -23.09
C THR A 379 50.57 -13.08 -23.32
N SER A 380 50.60 -14.36 -23.72
CA SER A 380 51.53 -14.88 -24.74
C SER A 380 51.21 -16.34 -25.10
N GLY A 381 51.10 -16.65 -26.40
CA GLY A 381 51.25 -18.02 -26.92
C GLY A 381 50.13 -18.55 -27.84
N LYS A 382 50.27 -18.35 -29.15
CA LYS A 382 49.72 -19.17 -30.25
C LYS A 382 50.87 -19.33 -31.27
N PRO A 383 50.95 -20.31 -32.19
CA PRO A 383 50.07 -21.46 -32.46
C PRO A 383 50.78 -22.81 -32.73
N THR A 384 50.04 -23.92 -32.69
CA THR A 384 50.26 -25.03 -33.64
C THR A 384 48.98 -25.81 -33.93
N LYS A 385 48.72 -26.03 -35.22
CA LYS A 385 47.64 -26.87 -35.79
C LYS A 385 48.18 -28.28 -36.06
N SER A 386 47.40 -29.30 -35.71
CA SER A 386 47.16 -30.58 -36.43
C SER A 386 46.39 -31.49 -35.45
N GLY A 387 45.38 -32.29 -35.81
CA GLY A 387 44.84 -32.64 -37.11
C GLY A 387 43.49 -33.36 -36.93
N THR A 388 42.88 -33.60 -38.09
CA THR A 388 41.57 -34.19 -38.38
C THR A 388 41.41 -35.63 -37.89
N ALA A 389 40.23 -35.97 -37.32
CA ALA A 389 39.53 -37.23 -37.57
C ALA A 389 38.04 -37.13 -37.17
N SER A 390 37.18 -37.59 -38.07
CA SER A 390 35.71 -37.66 -37.99
C SER A 390 35.29 -39.17 -37.98
N PRO A 391 34.00 -39.57 -38.03
CA PRO A 391 33.23 -40.11 -36.90
C PRO A 391 32.72 -41.57 -37.12
N SER A 392 32.14 -42.22 -36.09
CA SER A 392 31.22 -43.37 -36.26
C SER A 392 30.59 -43.88 -34.94
N PRO A 393 29.51 -44.70 -34.96
CA PRO A 393 28.24 -44.38 -34.29
C PRO A 393 27.68 -45.50 -33.37
N GLY A 394 26.54 -45.24 -32.74
CA GLY A 394 25.64 -46.25 -32.16
C GLY A 394 24.62 -45.61 -31.20
N THR A 395 23.36 -45.39 -31.60
CA THR A 395 22.18 -46.27 -31.39
C THR A 395 21.99 -46.69 -29.93
N THR A 396 20.90 -46.38 -29.22
CA THR A 396 19.50 -46.75 -29.55
C THR A 396 18.46 -45.91 -28.81
N THR A 397 17.38 -45.55 -29.53
CA THR A 397 16.03 -45.21 -29.02
C THR A 397 15.35 -46.47 -28.43
N PRO A 398 14.40 -46.32 -27.49
CA PRO A 398 13.00 -46.52 -27.89
C PRO A 398 12.00 -45.53 -27.25
N ALA A 399 10.97 -45.20 -28.02
CA ALA A 399 9.66 -44.71 -27.59
C ALA A 399 8.61 -45.60 -28.30
N PRO A 400 7.29 -45.48 -28.08
CA PRO A 400 6.52 -45.20 -26.86
C PRO A 400 5.52 -46.34 -26.57
N THR A 401 4.92 -46.37 -25.37
CA THR A 401 3.71 -47.21 -25.13
C THR A 401 2.60 -46.31 -24.61
N GLY A 402 1.57 -46.12 -25.42
CA GLY A 402 0.32 -45.50 -25.01
C GLY A 402 -0.58 -46.48 -24.29
N THR A 403 -1.48 -45.96 -23.44
CA THR A 403 -2.81 -46.53 -23.22
C THR A 403 -3.71 -45.40 -22.72
N ALA A 404 -4.74 -45.11 -23.51
CA ALA A 404 -5.87 -44.28 -23.12
C ALA A 404 -6.88 -45.15 -22.34
N THR A 405 -7.46 -44.59 -21.27
CA THR A 405 -8.74 -45.07 -20.72
C THR A 405 -9.56 -43.86 -20.28
N ALA A 406 -10.64 -43.59 -21.02
CA ALA A 406 -11.77 -42.78 -20.60
C ALA A 406 -12.74 -43.62 -19.74
N THR A 407 -13.77 -42.98 -19.16
CA THR A 407 -14.96 -43.50 -18.41
C THR A 407 -14.90 -43.11 -16.92
N ALA A 408 -15.88 -42.50 -16.24
CA ALA A 408 -17.22 -42.01 -16.57
C ALA A 408 -17.67 -40.94 -15.55
N THR A 409 -18.59 -40.09 -15.98
CA THR A 409 -19.53 -39.29 -15.19
C THR A 409 -20.42 -40.16 -14.28
N PRO A 410 -20.84 -39.65 -13.10
CA PRO A 410 -22.18 -39.96 -12.62
C PRO A 410 -23.08 -38.71 -12.60
N THR A 411 -24.19 -38.86 -13.31
CA THR A 411 -25.38 -38.03 -13.31
C THR A 411 -26.17 -38.23 -12.01
N ALA A 412 -26.90 -37.18 -11.66
CA ALA A 412 -27.90 -37.01 -10.61
C ALA A 412 -28.67 -38.24 -10.11
N THR A 413 -29.04 -38.18 -8.83
CA THR A 413 -30.30 -38.78 -8.34
C THR A 413 -31.07 -37.72 -7.56
N ALA A 414 -32.17 -37.29 -8.16
CA ALA A 414 -33.28 -36.65 -7.48
C ALA A 414 -34.10 -37.74 -6.78
N THR A 415 -34.55 -37.46 -5.56
CA THR A 415 -35.69 -38.17 -4.97
C THR A 415 -36.80 -37.17 -4.70
N SER A 416 -37.95 -37.51 -5.25
CA SER A 416 -39.19 -36.77 -5.32
C SER A 416 -40.08 -36.99 -4.09
N THR A 417 -40.84 -35.95 -3.75
CA THR A 417 -42.27 -35.91 -3.35
C THR A 417 -42.82 -36.80 -2.23
N SER A 418 -43.52 -36.16 -1.28
CA SER A 418 -45.00 -36.19 -1.09
C SER A 418 -45.36 -35.23 0.07
N ASP A 419 -46.11 -34.15 -0.17
CA ASP A 419 -47.57 -33.99 0.03
C ASP A 419 -48.00 -34.20 1.51
N THR A 420 -48.78 -33.34 2.19
CA THR A 420 -50.13 -32.90 1.82
C THR A 420 -50.60 -31.71 2.73
N THR A 421 -51.04 -30.61 2.09
CA THR A 421 -52.31 -29.83 2.24
C THR A 421 -52.85 -29.17 3.55
N THR A 422 -53.33 -27.93 3.32
CA THR A 422 -54.58 -27.21 3.79
C THR A 422 -54.76 -26.89 5.27
N GLY A 423 -55.28 -25.75 5.72
CA GLY A 423 -55.93 -24.51 5.21
C GLY A 423 -55.96 -23.53 6.41
N GLY A 424 -56.31 -22.24 6.39
CA GLY A 424 -57.30 -21.47 5.64
C GLY A 424 -58.07 -20.59 6.64
N GLY A 425 -58.02 -19.25 6.48
CA GLY A 425 -58.89 -18.24 7.12
C GLY A 425 -58.66 -17.94 8.61
N SER A 426 -59.07 -16.82 9.21
CA SER A 426 -59.68 -15.56 8.77
C SER A 426 -59.76 -14.65 10.01
N GLY A 427 -59.56 -13.33 9.86
CA GLY A 427 -60.36 -12.28 10.51
C GLY A 427 -60.10 -11.88 11.99
N GLY A 428 -60.15 -10.55 12.23
CA GLY A 428 -60.43 -9.92 13.54
C GLY A 428 -59.32 -8.96 14.01
N THR A 429 -59.23 -7.71 13.53
CA THR A 429 -59.81 -6.45 14.09
C THR A 429 -59.91 -6.34 15.62
N GLY A 430 -59.30 -5.28 16.18
CA GLY A 430 -59.86 -4.56 17.33
C GLY A 430 -58.86 -3.90 18.32
N GLY A 431 -58.88 -2.55 18.38
CA GLY A 431 -58.65 -1.70 19.57
C GLY A 431 -57.21 -1.55 20.08
N SER A 432 -56.50 -0.42 19.95
CA SER A 432 -56.73 0.97 20.43
C SER A 432 -56.48 1.20 21.93
N SER A 433 -55.87 2.37 22.19
CA SER A 433 -55.67 3.09 23.47
C SER A 433 -54.43 2.71 24.29
N SER A 434 -53.74 3.59 25.00
CA SER A 434 -53.44 5.04 24.98
C SER A 434 -52.49 5.28 26.17
N ASP A 435 -51.88 6.46 26.23
CA ASP A 435 -51.36 7.14 27.44
C ASP A 435 -49.93 6.81 27.90
N THR A 436 -48.96 7.69 27.63
CA THR A 436 -48.56 8.95 28.30
C THR A 436 -47.69 8.74 29.55
N GLY A 437 -46.51 9.37 29.54
CA GLY A 437 -45.59 9.43 30.67
C GLY A 437 -44.43 10.38 30.40
N THR A 438 -44.72 11.68 30.47
CA THR A 438 -43.79 12.80 30.47
C THR A 438 -42.81 12.73 31.65
N SER A 439 -41.52 13.03 31.44
CA SER A 439 -40.75 13.78 32.43
C SER A 439 -39.59 14.54 31.79
N SER A 440 -39.59 15.83 32.09
CA SER A 440 -38.66 16.91 31.78
C SER A 440 -37.33 16.81 32.53
N GLY A 441 -36.26 17.28 31.91
CA GLY A 441 -34.98 17.55 32.57
C GLY A 441 -34.12 18.52 31.76
N THR A 442 -34.38 19.82 31.95
CA THR A 442 -33.56 20.95 31.50
C THR A 442 -32.24 21.02 32.25
N GLY A 443 -31.14 21.28 31.53
CA GLY A 443 -29.83 21.58 32.11
C GLY A 443 -28.96 22.37 31.12
N THR A 444 -29.01 23.70 31.23
CA THR A 444 -28.18 24.68 30.53
C THR A 444 -26.76 24.69 31.13
N SER A 445 -25.71 24.75 30.30
CA SER A 445 -24.40 25.30 30.71
C SER A 445 -23.65 25.86 29.51
N SER A 446 -23.32 27.14 29.60
CA SER A 446 -22.55 27.96 28.69
C SER A 446 -21.10 28.13 29.15
N GLY A 447 -20.15 28.18 28.21
CA GLY A 447 -19.09 29.22 28.19
C GLY A 447 -17.67 28.93 28.72
N THR A 448 -16.74 28.83 27.75
CA THR A 448 -15.52 29.69 27.62
C THR A 448 -14.14 29.19 28.11
N SER A 449 -13.23 28.94 27.12
CA SER A 449 -11.77 29.23 27.02
C SER A 449 -10.77 28.60 28.02
N ALA A 450 -9.50 28.27 27.72
CA ALA A 450 -8.61 28.33 26.56
C ALA A 450 -7.32 27.50 26.85
N GLY A 451 -6.51 27.22 25.80
CA GLY A 451 -5.07 26.88 25.92
C GLY A 451 -4.68 25.49 25.41
N THR A 452 -4.38 25.32 24.12
CA THR A 452 -3.04 25.34 23.47
C THR A 452 -2.44 23.94 23.22
N GLY A 453 -2.22 23.62 21.93
CA GLY A 453 -1.44 22.46 21.49
C GLY A 453 -1.88 21.79 20.18
N SER A 454 -2.38 22.54 19.19
CA SER A 454 -2.73 21.97 17.87
C SER A 454 -1.47 21.84 17.01
N GLY A 455 -0.92 20.63 16.95
CA GLY A 455 -0.01 20.20 15.89
C GLY A 455 -0.83 19.64 14.73
N THR A 456 -0.95 20.41 13.65
CA THR A 456 -1.58 19.97 12.41
C THR A 456 -0.61 19.10 11.62
N ASP A 457 -0.67 17.79 11.81
CA ASP A 457 0.07 16.81 11.01
C ASP A 457 -0.62 16.59 9.65
N ASN A 458 -0.27 17.45 8.70
CA ASN A 458 -0.41 17.15 7.28
C ASN A 458 0.74 16.22 6.87
N ALA A 459 0.54 14.91 7.01
CA ALA A 459 1.46 13.89 6.49
C ALA A 459 0.71 12.92 5.57
N SER A 460 0.67 13.29 4.30
CA SER A 460 0.40 12.44 3.15
C SER A 460 1.47 11.33 3.06
N GLY A 461 1.03 10.07 3.12
CA GLY A 461 1.89 8.88 3.24
C GLY A 461 1.27 7.75 4.07
N SER A 462 0.14 8.04 4.74
CA SER A 462 -0.72 7.01 5.32
C SER A 462 -1.34 6.19 4.19
N LEU A 463 -1.39 4.85 4.30
CA LEU A 463 -2.57 4.13 3.79
C LEU A 463 -3.75 5.00 4.18
N ALA A 464 -4.59 5.41 3.22
CA ALA A 464 -5.73 6.28 3.49
C ALA A 464 -6.32 5.84 4.81
N ARG A 465 -6.34 6.72 5.84
CA ARG A 465 -6.92 6.41 7.15
C ARG A 465 -8.28 5.76 6.85
N THR A 466 -8.37 4.44 6.87
CA THR A 466 -9.57 3.71 6.43
C THR A 466 -10.58 3.72 7.57
N GLY A 467 -10.70 4.85 8.27
CA GLY A 467 -11.41 5.06 9.52
C GLY A 467 -11.00 6.37 10.17
N ALA A 468 -11.99 7.27 10.26
CA ALA A 468 -12.00 8.53 11.00
C ALA A 468 -10.90 9.56 10.68
N ASN A 469 -11.22 10.51 9.79
CA ASN A 469 -11.21 11.92 10.15
C ASN A 469 -12.05 12.76 9.17
N THR A 470 -12.98 13.54 9.70
CA THR A 470 -13.96 14.43 9.05
C THR A 470 -13.33 15.64 8.31
N ALA A 471 -12.04 15.62 8.00
CA ALA A 471 -11.30 16.78 7.50
C ALA A 471 -11.24 16.90 5.96
N TYR A 472 -11.96 16.07 5.21
CA TYR A 472 -11.87 16.03 3.74
C TYR A 472 -12.80 16.95 2.90
N PRO A 473 -13.58 17.93 3.43
CA PRO A 473 -14.26 18.88 2.54
C PRO A 473 -13.51 20.22 2.33
N VAL A 474 -12.42 20.53 3.05
CA VAL A 474 -11.83 21.90 2.97
C VAL A 474 -10.87 22.08 1.78
N ALA A 475 -10.23 21.02 1.29
CA ALA A 475 -9.24 21.14 0.23
C ALA A 475 -9.84 21.43 -1.16
N ILE A 476 -11.11 21.06 -1.41
CA ILE A 476 -11.79 21.33 -2.69
C ILE A 476 -12.43 22.72 -2.69
N GLY A 477 -12.85 23.25 -1.52
CA GLY A 477 -13.43 24.58 -1.40
C GLY A 477 -12.41 25.73 -1.54
N ALA A 478 -11.18 25.55 -1.04
CA ALA A 478 -10.16 26.60 -1.08
C ALA A 478 -9.67 26.92 -2.51
N GLY A 479 -9.65 25.93 -3.41
CA GLY A 479 -9.26 26.12 -4.82
C GLY A 479 -10.28 26.96 -5.60
N ALA A 480 -11.58 26.79 -5.33
CA ALA A 480 -12.63 27.57 -5.97
C ALA A 480 -12.66 29.04 -5.50
N LEU A 481 -12.38 29.30 -4.23
CA LEU A 481 -12.32 30.65 -3.67
C LEU A 481 -11.10 31.44 -4.16
N LEU A 482 -9.95 30.80 -4.36
CA LEU A 482 -8.76 31.45 -4.93
C LEU A 482 -8.92 31.78 -6.42
N LEU A 483 -9.64 30.97 -7.19
CA LEU A 483 -9.95 31.24 -8.60
C LEU A 483 -11.00 32.36 -8.76
N ALA A 484 -12.00 32.43 -7.88
CA ALA A 484 -12.96 33.53 -7.86
C ALA A 484 -12.31 34.87 -7.43
N GLY A 485 -11.41 34.84 -6.45
CA GLY A 485 -10.70 36.02 -5.97
C GLY A 485 -9.74 36.62 -7.00
N SER A 486 -9.03 35.77 -7.76
CA SER A 486 -8.09 36.22 -8.80
C SER A 486 -8.79 36.80 -10.03
N ALA A 487 -9.96 36.29 -10.41
CA ALA A 487 -10.78 36.88 -11.46
C ALA A 487 -11.29 38.30 -11.09
N ALA A 488 -11.69 38.52 -9.83
CA ALA A 488 -12.15 39.83 -9.35
C ALA A 488 -11.03 40.90 -9.33
N VAL A 489 -9.79 40.50 -9.02
CA VAL A 489 -8.63 41.40 -9.04
C VAL A 489 -8.23 41.80 -10.47
N VAL A 490 -8.36 40.89 -11.44
CA VAL A 490 -8.05 41.20 -12.86
C VAL A 490 -9.12 42.12 -13.47
N VAL A 491 -10.41 41.91 -13.14
CA VAL A 491 -11.50 42.77 -13.63
C VAL A 491 -11.43 44.18 -13.02
N SER A 492 -11.11 44.30 -11.73
CA SER A 492 -10.96 45.62 -11.08
C SER A 492 -9.73 46.41 -11.57
N ARG A 493 -8.63 45.73 -11.96
CA ARG A 493 -7.47 46.38 -12.56
C ARG A 493 -7.69 46.82 -14.01
N ARG A 494 -8.58 46.16 -14.76
CA ARG A 494 -8.97 46.60 -16.11
C ARG A 494 -9.83 47.87 -16.06
N ARG A 495 -10.85 47.92 -15.19
CA ARG A 495 -11.71 49.12 -15.05
C ARG A 495 -10.94 50.38 -14.67
N ARG A 496 -9.94 50.28 -13.77
CA ARG A 496 -9.10 51.43 -13.40
C ARG A 496 -8.18 51.94 -14.51
N ARG A 497 -7.96 51.17 -15.59
CA ARG A 497 -7.20 51.62 -16.77
C ARG A 497 -8.08 52.31 -17.80
N ASP A 498 -9.36 51.96 -17.85
CA ASP A 498 -10.32 52.58 -18.78
C ASP A 498 -10.84 53.93 -18.25
N ASP A 499 -10.77 54.16 -16.93
CA ASP A 499 -11.09 55.46 -16.30
C ASP A 499 -9.92 56.46 -16.29
N ALA A 500 -8.77 56.11 -16.88
CA ALA A 500 -7.54 56.92 -16.88
C ALA A 500 -7.12 57.38 -18.29
N VAL A 501 -8.05 57.42 -19.25
CA VAL A 501 -7.85 57.96 -20.61
C VAL A 501 -8.81 59.12 -20.86
#